data_AF-A0A3D1SSM5-F1
#
_entry.id   AF-A0A3D1SSM5-F1
#
_cell.length_a   1.000
_cell.length_b   1.000
_cell.length_c   1.000
_cell.angle_alpha   90.00
_cell.angle_beta   90.00
_cell.angle_gamma   90.00
#
_symmetry.space_group_name_H-M   'P 1'
#
loop_
_entity.id
_entity.type
_entity.pdbx_description
1 polymer ?
#
loop_
_entity_poly.entity_id
_entity_poly.type
_entity_poly.pdbx_seq_one_letter_code
_entity_poly.pdbx_strand_id
1 'polypeptide(L)' 'PKTRSGKIMRRVLAAISNFADVGDTTTLANPEIVESIRRYVQSEKVAQGVVPRALTEVEIEEIKLFGSVE' A
#
# COMPACT_ATOMS: atom_id res chain seq x y z
N PRO A 1 -3.16 2.51 7.26
CA PRO A 1 -2.93 3.96 7.53
C PRO A 1 -4.26 4.71 7.46
N LYS A 2 -4.49 5.70 8.33
CA LYS A 2 -5.74 6.48 8.36
C LYS A 2 -5.51 7.90 7.82
N THR A 3 -6.49 8.42 7.10
CA THR A 3 -6.56 9.83 6.69
C THR A 3 -6.85 10.74 7.89
N ARG A 4 -6.69 12.05 7.73
CA ARG A 4 -7.12 13.05 8.73
C ARG A 4 -8.62 12.98 9.03
N SER A 5 -9.44 12.48 8.10
CA SER A 5 -10.88 12.24 8.31
C SER A 5 -11.20 10.90 8.98
N GLY A 6 -10.18 10.10 9.35
CA GLY A 6 -10.35 8.82 10.03
C GLY A 6 -10.60 7.62 9.12
N LYS A 7 -10.84 7.82 7.81
CA LYS A 7 -11.00 6.73 6.84
C LYS A 7 -9.69 5.97 6.66
N ILE A 8 -9.77 4.66 6.38
CA ILE A 8 -8.60 3.83 6.09
C ILE A 8 -8.22 4.04 4.63
N MET A 9 -6.97 4.43 4.37
CA MET A 9 -6.44 4.55 3.01
C MET A 9 -6.01 3.17 2.49
N ARG A 10 -6.97 2.41 1.97
CA ARG A 10 -6.78 1.02 1.51
C ARG A 10 -5.83 0.90 0.32
N ARG A 11 -5.83 1.86 -0.60
CA ARG A 11 -4.87 1.98 -1.71
C ARG A 11 -3.41 1.80 -1.27
N VAL A 12 -2.99 2.45 -0.18
CA VAL A 12 -1.62 2.34 0.34
C VAL A 12 -1.32 0.93 0.85
N LEU A 13 -2.30 0.26 1.48
CA LEU A 13 -2.13 -1.13 1.92
C LEU A 13 -2.00 -2.08 0.72
N ALA A 14 -2.80 -1.87 -0.33
CA ALA A 14 -2.72 -2.64 -1.57
C ALA A 14 -1.36 -2.45 -2.25
N ALA A 15 -0.86 -1.22 -2.33
CA ALA A 15 0.46 -0.93 -2.89
C ALA A 15 1.58 -1.62 -2.10
N ILE A 16 1.59 -1.50 -0.77
CA ILE A 16 2.58 -2.16 0.09
C ILE A 16 2.56 -3.68 -0.12
N SER A 17 1.37 -4.29 -0.11
CA SER A 17 1.21 -5.73 -0.31
C SER A 17 1.75 -6.16 -1.67
N ASN A 18 1.53 -5.39 -2.73
CA ASN A 18 1.98 -5.72 -4.08
C ASN A 18 3.43 -5.29 -4.39
N PHE A 19 4.22 -4.86 -3.39
CA PHE A 19 5.55 -4.30 -3.61
C PHE A 19 5.57 -3.12 -4.60
N ALA A 20 4.47 -2.38 -4.66
CA ALA A 20 4.30 -1.22 -5.53
C ALA A 20 4.62 0.08 -4.80
N ASP A 21 4.78 1.16 -5.57
CA ASP A 21 4.85 2.51 -5.02
C ASP A 21 3.52 2.90 -4.35
N VAL A 22 3.63 3.41 -3.12
CA VAL A 22 2.51 3.88 -2.32
C VAL A 22 1.98 5.23 -2.80
N GLY A 23 2.74 5.96 -3.61
CA GLY A 23 2.36 7.27 -4.15
C GLY A 23 2.14 8.32 -3.06
N ASP A 24 1.24 9.27 -3.31
CA ASP A 24 0.99 10.38 -2.39
C ASP A 24 0.32 9.92 -1.07
N THR A 25 0.91 10.30 0.05
CA THR A 25 0.47 10.01 1.42
C THR A 25 0.19 11.26 2.24
N THR A 26 0.22 12.46 1.64
CA THR A 26 0.09 13.75 2.35
C THR A 26 -1.24 13.94 3.08
N THR A 27 -2.28 13.19 2.69
CA THR A 27 -3.61 13.21 3.29
C THR A 27 -3.75 12.29 4.52
N LEU A 28 -2.73 11.47 4.81
CA LEU A 28 -2.68 10.66 6.02
C LEU A 28 -2.56 11.55 7.26
N ALA A 29 -3.20 11.12 8.35
CA ALA A 29 -3.03 11.75 9.66
C ALA A 29 -1.60 11.55 10.21
N ASN A 30 -1.02 10.40 9.90
CA ASN A 30 0.33 9.99 10.24
C ASN A 30 0.94 9.35 8.98
N PRO A 31 1.73 10.09 8.18
CA PRO A 31 2.40 9.54 7.00
C PRO A 31 3.54 8.55 7.34
N GLU A 32 4.23 8.74 8.46
CA GLU A 32 5.39 7.94 8.85
C GLU A 32 5.06 6.46 9.13
N ILE A 33 3.81 6.15 9.51
CA ILE A 33 3.32 4.78 9.73
C ILE A 33 3.42 3.91 8.47
N VAL A 34 3.42 4.53 7.27
CA VAL A 34 3.50 3.81 5.99
C VAL A 34 4.78 2.99 5.91
N GLU A 35 5.90 3.55 6.37
CA GLU A 35 7.18 2.87 6.35
C GLU A 35 7.21 1.67 7.30
N SER A 36 6.66 1.83 8.50
CA SER A 36 6.56 0.74 9.48
C SER A 36 5.71 -0.42 8.94
N ILE A 37 4.56 -0.11 8.34
CA ILE A 37 3.69 -1.11 7.70
C ILE A 37 4.43 -1.78 6.54
N ARG A 38 5.11 -1.00 5.69
CA ARG A 38 5.86 -1.52 4.55
C ARG A 38 6.90 -2.54 4.97
N ARG A 39 7.76 -2.19 5.94
CA ARG A 39 8.82 -3.07 6.43
C ARG A 39 8.25 -4.37 6.97
N TYR A 40 7.24 -4.28 7.85
CA TYR A 40 6.63 -5.46 8.45
C TYR A 40 5.99 -6.37 7.39
N VAL A 41 5.13 -5.83 6.52
CA VAL A 41 4.43 -6.66 5.53
C VAL A 41 5.42 -7.27 4.53
N GLN A 42 6.38 -6.49 4.04
CA GLN A 42 7.32 -6.99 3.03
C GLN A 42 8.33 -7.97 3.61
N SER A 43 8.77 -7.81 4.86
CA SER A 43 9.63 -8.80 5.52
C SER A 43 8.92 -10.15 5.66
N GLU A 44 7.66 -10.14 6.09
CA GLU A 44 6.86 -11.35 6.20
C GLU A 44 6.62 -12.01 4.84
N LYS A 45 6.31 -11.22 3.81
CA LYS A 45 6.12 -11.76 2.44
C LYS A 45 7.39 -12.41 1.89
N VAL A 46 8.55 -11.78 2.09
CA VAL A 46 9.84 -12.36 1.69
C VAL A 46 10.13 -13.63 2.47
N ALA A 47 9.85 -13.68 3.77
CA ALA A 47 9.99 -14.90 4.58
C ALA A 47 9.09 -16.05 4.08
N GLN A 48 7.94 -15.72 3.49
CA GLN A 48 7.04 -16.67 2.85
C GLN A 48 7.42 -17.01 1.39
N GLY A 49 8.57 -16.55 0.92
CA GLY A 49 9.06 -16.80 -0.45
C GLY A 49 8.38 -15.92 -1.52
N VAL A 50 7.57 -14.94 -1.12
CA VAL A 50 6.97 -13.98 -2.05
C VAL A 50 7.94 -12.82 -2.26
N VAL A 51 8.55 -12.79 -3.45
CA VAL A 51 9.52 -11.77 -3.84
C VAL A 51 8.89 -10.65 -4.67
N PRO A 52 9.48 -9.44 -4.68
CA PRO A 52 9.06 -8.37 -5.59
C PRO A 52 9.15 -8.81 -7.05
N ARG A 53 8.14 -8.48 -7.85
CA ARG A 53 8.13 -8.68 -9.31
C ARG A 53 7.61 -7.44 -10.02
N ALA A 54 7.86 -7.37 -11.33
CA ALA A 54 7.21 -6.37 -12.17
C ALA A 54 5.69 -6.59 -12.17
N LEU A 55 4.96 -5.50 -11.96
CA LEU A 55 3.50 -5.46 -12.07
C LEU A 55 3.12 -5.03 -13.49
N THR A 56 2.03 -5.61 -13.98
CA THR A 56 1.41 -5.17 -15.24
C THR A 56 0.71 -3.83 -15.06
N GLU A 57 0.45 -3.13 -16.16
CA GLU A 57 -0.29 -1.86 -16.13
C GLU A 57 -1.67 -2.01 -15.49
N VAL A 58 -2.35 -3.13 -15.78
CA VAL A 58 -3.67 -3.46 -15.21
C VAL A 58 -3.58 -3.59 -13.69
N GLU A 59 -2.59 -4.32 -13.16
CA GLU A 59 -2.40 -4.47 -11.72
C GLU A 59 -2.10 -3.13 -11.02
N ILE A 60 -1.34 -2.25 -11.67
CA ILE A 60 -1.06 -0.91 -11.14
C ILE A 60 -2.35 -0.07 -11.09
N GLU A 61 -3.19 -0.17 -12.11
CA GLU A 61 -4.47 0.56 -12.17
C GLU A 61 -5.48 0.03 -11.14
N GLU A 62 -5.56 -1.29 -10.97
CA GLU A 62 -6.36 -1.92 -9.91
C GLU A 62 -5.93 -1.46 -8.52
N ILE A 63 -4.62 -1.38 -8.25
CA ILE A 63 -4.09 -0.86 -6.98
C ILE A 63 -4.52 0.58 -6.77
N LYS A 64 -4.47 1.45 -7.79
CA LYS A 64 -4.87 2.87 -7.68
C LYS A 64 -6.35 3.03 -7.36
N LEU A 65 -7.20 2.19 -7.94
CA LEU A 65 -8.65 2.20 -7.72
C LEU A 65 -9.07 1.51 -6.41
N PHE A 66 -8.14 0.83 -5.74
CA PHE A 66 -8.43 0.03 -4.56
C PHE A 66 -8.96 0.88 -3.39
N GLY A 67 -10.23 0.68 -3.04
CA GLY A 67 -10.92 1.41 -1.98
C GLY A 67 -11.52 2.76 -2.38
N SER A 68 -11.56 3.07 -3.68
CA SER A 68 -12.27 4.23 -4.23
C SER A 68 -13.78 3.99 -4.37
N VAL A 69 -14.21 2.73 -4.36
CA VAL A 69 -15.61 2.30 -4.26
C VAL A 69 -15.96 2.05 -2.80
N GLU A 70 -16.32 3.11 -2.09
CA GLU A 70 -16.97 3.06 -0.77
C GLU A 70 -17.86 4.27 -0.54
#